data_AF-A0A957L4L0-F1
#
_entry.id   AF-A0A957L4L0-F1
#
_cell.length_a   1.000
_cell.length_b   1.000
_cell.length_c   1.000
_cell.angle_alpha   90.00
_cell.angle_beta   90.00
_cell.angle_gamma   90.00
#
_symmetry.space_group_name_H-M   'P 1'
#
loop_
_entity.id
_entity.type
_entity.pdbx_description
1 polymer ?
#
loop_
_entity_poly.entity_id
_entity_poly.type
_entity_poly.pdbx_seq_one_letter_code
_entity_poly.pdbx_strand_id
1 'polypeptide(L)'
;AWWYRPEALLKAMAWSMLFEGLGLSAGSGPLTARYAPPIGGALYFLRPGTIKLPLSRRLPFFGRDQRNWFDVALYLAHILQLVRVLTAPAVTPAILWPTIPLLLLLGLNDRAAFLASRPEHYLIGLTCFLFPADSLAGAKLVWLGIWFWAATSKLNHHFPSVITVMLSNSGLIRSTWLRRRLYRHFPDDLRPSRLATNLAHAGTVTEYLFPLLLLFGGLSTGRIFGLASPITLLGLLLMTGFHAFITSNFPMAVPLEWNVMMVYGGYL
;
A
#
# COMPACT_ATOMS: atom_id res chain seq x y z
N ALA A 1 -19.18 -0.06 -16.85
CA ALA A 1 -17.91 -0.05 -17.61
C ALA A 1 -17.00 -1.20 -17.14
N TRP A 2 -15.97 -1.58 -17.89
CA TRP A 2 -15.10 -2.73 -17.56
C TRP A 2 -14.36 -2.55 -16.22
N TRP A 3 -13.99 -1.31 -15.89
CA TRP A 3 -13.27 -0.93 -14.67
C TRP A 3 -14.14 -0.89 -13.41
N TYR A 4 -15.43 -1.21 -13.50
CA TYR A 4 -16.28 -1.42 -12.34
C TYR A 4 -16.50 -2.90 -12.02
N ARG A 5 -15.81 -3.81 -12.72
CA ARG A 5 -15.96 -5.26 -12.50
C ARG A 5 -15.03 -5.74 -11.37
N PRO A 6 -15.44 -6.73 -10.57
CA PRO A 6 -14.57 -7.32 -9.52
C PRO A 6 -13.23 -7.82 -10.06
N GLU A 7 -13.22 -8.38 -11.27
CA GLU A 7 -11.99 -8.81 -11.93
C GLU A 7 -11.00 -7.67 -12.19
N ALA A 8 -11.50 -6.45 -12.43
CA ALA A 8 -10.63 -5.28 -12.59
C ALA A 8 -9.96 -4.90 -11.24
N LEU A 9 -10.64 -5.08 -10.10
CA LEU A 9 -10.03 -4.93 -8.77
C LEU A 9 -8.93 -5.97 -8.54
N LEU A 10 -9.21 -7.23 -8.84
CA LEU A 10 -8.25 -8.32 -8.77
C LEU A 10 -7.00 -8.00 -9.59
N LYS A 11 -7.18 -7.64 -10.87
CA LYS A 11 -6.06 -7.31 -11.75
C LYS A 11 -5.30 -6.07 -11.28
N ALA A 12 -5.98 -5.06 -10.72
CA ALA A 12 -5.31 -3.89 -10.16
C ALA A 12 -4.44 -4.26 -8.93
N MET A 13 -4.89 -5.17 -8.07
CA MET A 13 -4.07 -5.69 -6.96
C MET A 13 -2.86 -6.48 -7.48
N ALA A 14 -3.08 -7.41 -8.42
CA ALA A 14 -2.00 -8.20 -9.01
C ALA A 14 -0.98 -7.32 -9.74
N TRP A 15 -1.45 -6.27 -10.42
CA TRP A 15 -0.59 -5.28 -11.08
C TRP A 15 0.21 -4.48 -10.06
N SER A 16 -0.42 -4.04 -8.97
CA SER A 16 0.28 -3.32 -7.89
C SER A 16 1.38 -4.18 -7.28
N MET A 17 1.09 -5.46 -6.97
CA MET A 17 2.10 -6.41 -6.50
C MET A 17 3.27 -6.58 -7.47
N LEU A 18 2.97 -6.71 -8.77
CA LEU A 18 4.00 -6.86 -9.80
C LEU A 18 4.87 -5.60 -9.90
N PHE A 19 4.23 -4.43 -9.94
CA PHE A 19 4.90 -3.14 -10.09
C PHE A 19 5.81 -2.83 -8.89
N GLU A 20 5.31 -3.06 -7.68
CA GLU A 20 6.07 -2.93 -6.43
C GLU A 20 7.20 -3.98 -6.34
N GLY A 21 6.91 -5.24 -6.63
CA GLY A 21 7.86 -6.35 -6.59
C GLY A 21 9.01 -6.21 -7.59
N LEU A 22 8.77 -5.58 -8.75
CA LEU A 22 9.80 -5.20 -9.72
C LEU A 22 10.64 -3.99 -9.27
N GLY A 23 10.19 -3.25 -8.26
CA GLY A 23 10.86 -2.05 -7.76
C GLY A 23 10.64 -0.82 -8.63
N LEU A 24 9.48 -0.74 -9.30
CA LEU A 24 9.07 0.38 -10.15
C LEU A 24 8.25 1.44 -9.38
N SER A 25 7.78 1.11 -8.17
CA SER A 25 6.92 1.95 -7.31
C SER A 25 7.71 3.02 -6.55
N ALA A 26 7.20 3.45 -5.39
CA ALA A 26 7.86 4.36 -4.44
C ALA A 26 9.31 3.98 -4.05
N GLY A 27 9.73 2.75 -4.33
CA GLY A 27 11.13 2.30 -4.21
C GLY A 27 12.05 2.70 -5.37
N SER A 28 11.61 3.52 -6.32
CA SER A 28 12.36 3.91 -7.52
C SER A 28 12.88 5.35 -7.46
N GLY A 29 13.83 5.69 -8.33
CA GLY A 29 14.32 7.05 -8.55
C GLY A 29 15.33 7.61 -7.51
N PRO A 30 15.85 8.83 -7.76
CA PRO A 30 16.93 9.43 -6.97
C PRO A 30 16.61 9.62 -5.48
N LEU A 31 15.34 9.82 -5.13
CA LEU A 31 14.90 10.00 -3.75
C LEU A 31 15.00 8.73 -2.91
N THR A 32 15.17 7.56 -3.55
CA THR A 32 15.51 6.29 -2.90
C THR A 32 16.97 5.90 -3.10
N ALA A 33 17.82 6.87 -3.47
CA ALA A 33 19.23 6.69 -3.81
C ALA A 33 19.47 5.75 -5.01
N ARG A 34 18.52 5.69 -5.95
CA ARG A 34 18.63 4.89 -7.19
C ARG A 34 18.75 5.82 -8.40
N TYR A 35 19.93 5.85 -9.00
CA TYR A 35 20.26 6.80 -10.07
C TYR A 35 20.32 6.14 -11.45
N ALA A 36 21.06 5.03 -11.60
CA ALA A 36 21.28 4.37 -12.89
C ALA A 36 21.43 2.84 -12.73
N PRO A 37 20.42 2.03 -13.10
CA PRO A 37 19.06 2.44 -13.49
C PRO A 37 18.26 2.94 -12.28
N PRO A 38 17.25 3.82 -12.45
CA PRO A 38 16.47 4.37 -11.34
C PRO A 38 15.42 3.39 -10.81
N ILE A 39 15.70 2.09 -10.83
CA ILE A 39 14.83 1.02 -10.33
C ILE A 39 15.68 0.11 -9.44
N GLY A 40 15.06 -0.75 -8.64
CA GLY A 40 15.80 -1.79 -7.91
C GLY A 40 15.10 -3.11 -8.07
N GLY A 41 14.45 -3.62 -7.01
CA GLY A 41 13.60 -4.82 -7.05
C GLY A 41 14.22 -5.95 -7.87
N ALA A 42 13.77 -6.10 -9.12
CA ALA A 42 14.31 -7.06 -10.08
C ALA A 42 15.84 -7.04 -10.23
N LEU A 43 16.48 -5.87 -10.21
CA LEU A 43 17.95 -5.73 -10.30
C LEU A 43 18.70 -6.37 -9.13
N TYR A 44 18.04 -6.52 -7.97
CA TYR A 44 18.65 -7.09 -6.77
C TYR A 44 18.17 -8.52 -6.53
N PHE A 45 16.87 -8.76 -6.67
CA PHE A 45 16.24 -10.03 -6.35
C PHE A 45 16.52 -11.12 -7.40
N LEU A 46 16.85 -10.76 -8.64
CA LEU A 46 17.28 -11.70 -9.68
C LEU A 46 18.78 -12.03 -9.67
N ARG A 47 19.54 -11.56 -8.67
CA ARG A 47 20.99 -11.75 -8.60
C ARG A 47 21.38 -12.62 -7.40
N PRO A 48 21.98 -13.79 -7.63
CA PRO A 48 22.63 -14.56 -6.56
C PRO A 48 23.76 -13.74 -5.90
N GLY A 49 24.07 -14.06 -4.64
CA GLY A 49 25.09 -13.39 -3.83
C GLY A 49 24.65 -12.08 -3.19
N THR A 50 23.48 -11.53 -3.56
CA THR A 50 22.91 -10.34 -2.91
C THR A 50 22.36 -10.66 -1.52
N ILE A 51 22.28 -9.64 -0.65
CA ILE A 51 21.80 -9.80 0.73
C ILE A 51 20.30 -10.08 0.76
N LYS A 52 19.88 -11.11 1.49
CA LYS A 52 18.46 -11.39 1.80
C LYS A 52 18.21 -11.39 3.31
N LEU A 53 16.94 -11.28 3.69
CA LEU A 53 16.52 -11.36 5.09
C LEU A 53 15.65 -12.62 5.29
N PRO A 54 16.20 -13.75 5.75
CA PRO A 54 15.40 -14.95 5.97
C PRO A 54 14.41 -14.74 7.12
N LEU A 55 13.32 -15.51 7.16
CA LEU A 55 12.37 -15.47 8.28
C LEU A 55 13.07 -15.83 9.60
N SER A 56 13.88 -16.88 9.56
CA SER A 56 14.73 -17.31 10.67
C SER A 56 16.01 -17.93 10.13
N ARG A 57 17.15 -17.56 10.72
CA ARG A 57 18.47 -18.14 10.40
C ARG A 57 18.59 -19.62 10.75
N ARG A 58 17.65 -20.15 11.55
CA ARG A 58 17.62 -21.56 11.97
C ARG A 58 16.93 -22.48 10.96
N LEU A 59 16.24 -21.93 9.96
CA LEU A 59 15.54 -22.75 8.98
C LEU A 59 16.55 -23.51 8.10
N PRO A 60 16.41 -24.84 7.98
CA PRO A 60 17.24 -25.60 7.05
C PRO A 60 16.99 -25.08 5.64
N PHE A 61 18.06 -24.94 4.86
CA PHE A 61 18.07 -24.42 3.48
C PHE A 61 17.72 -22.93 3.28
N PHE A 62 16.85 -22.35 4.11
CA PHE A 62 16.38 -20.97 3.97
C PHE A 62 17.12 -19.94 4.82
N GLY A 63 17.82 -20.35 5.89
CA GLY A 63 18.44 -19.43 6.87
C GLY A 63 19.68 -18.64 6.40
N ARG A 64 20.00 -18.62 5.11
CA ARG A 64 21.19 -17.93 4.56
C ARG A 64 21.00 -16.41 4.52
N ASP A 65 22.08 -15.66 4.69
CA ASP A 65 22.06 -14.19 4.57
C ASP A 65 22.26 -13.71 3.11
N GLN A 66 22.61 -14.60 2.18
CA GLN A 66 22.78 -14.29 0.75
C GLN A 66 21.83 -15.11 -0.12
N ARG A 67 21.37 -14.50 -1.23
CA ARG A 67 20.53 -15.14 -2.24
C ARG A 67 21.30 -16.21 -3.01
N ASN A 68 20.73 -17.41 -3.11
CA ASN A 68 21.18 -18.46 -4.01
C ASN A 68 20.25 -18.54 -5.25
N TRP A 69 20.52 -19.48 -6.14
CA TRP A 69 19.70 -19.70 -7.34
C TRP A 69 18.25 -20.12 -7.06
N PHE A 70 18.00 -20.85 -5.98
CA PHE A 70 16.65 -21.21 -5.57
C PHE A 70 15.85 -19.96 -5.17
N ASP A 71 16.46 -19.04 -4.44
CA ASP A 71 15.84 -17.77 -4.01
C ASP A 71 15.46 -16.92 -5.23
N VAL A 72 16.38 -16.82 -6.19
CA VAL A 72 16.19 -16.13 -7.46
C VAL A 72 15.07 -16.78 -8.29
N ALA A 73 15.05 -18.11 -8.38
CA ALA A 73 14.01 -18.85 -9.10
C ALA A 73 12.63 -18.65 -8.47
N LEU A 74 12.54 -18.62 -7.14
CA LEU A 74 11.30 -18.41 -6.41
C LEU A 74 10.75 -16.99 -6.63
N TYR A 75 11.61 -15.97 -6.58
CA TYR A 75 11.23 -14.61 -6.94
C TYR A 75 10.77 -14.52 -8.40
N LEU A 76 11.52 -15.11 -9.34
CA LEU A 76 11.15 -15.11 -10.76
C LEU A 76 9.81 -15.81 -11.00
N ALA A 77 9.58 -16.96 -10.36
CA ALA A 77 8.31 -17.67 -10.43
C ALA A 77 7.14 -16.82 -9.91
N HIS A 78 7.34 -16.08 -8.83
CA HIS A 78 6.35 -15.13 -8.32
C HIS A 78 6.02 -14.04 -9.36
N ILE A 79 7.03 -13.41 -9.96
CA ILE A 79 6.84 -12.38 -10.99
C ILE A 79 6.09 -12.95 -12.21
N LEU A 80 6.51 -14.11 -12.73
CA LEU A 80 5.88 -14.77 -13.87
C LEU A 80 4.43 -15.18 -13.58
N GLN A 81 4.16 -15.62 -12.35
CA GLN A 81 2.81 -15.95 -11.91
C GLN A 81 1.90 -14.72 -11.90
N LEU A 82 2.37 -13.56 -11.44
CA LEU A 82 1.61 -12.31 -11.51
C LEU A 82 1.35 -11.89 -12.97
N VAL A 83 2.35 -12.00 -13.85
CA VAL A 83 2.17 -11.75 -15.28
C VAL A 83 1.10 -12.68 -15.87
N ARG A 84 1.11 -13.97 -15.53
CA ARG A 84 0.10 -14.94 -15.96
C ARG A 84 -1.31 -14.54 -15.51
N VAL A 85 -1.48 -14.07 -14.27
CA VAL A 85 -2.77 -13.58 -13.75
C VAL A 85 -3.24 -12.37 -14.57
N LEU A 86 -2.34 -11.43 -14.87
CA LEU A 86 -2.69 -10.19 -15.57
C LEU A 86 -3.06 -10.42 -17.04
N THR A 87 -2.36 -11.33 -17.72
CA THR A 87 -2.57 -11.63 -19.15
C THR A 87 -3.67 -12.66 -19.40
N ALA A 88 -4.16 -13.35 -18.38
CA ALA A 88 -5.29 -14.26 -18.50
C ALA A 88 -6.55 -13.52 -19.00
N PRO A 89 -7.25 -14.03 -20.04
CA PRO A 89 -8.50 -13.45 -20.51
C PRO A 89 -9.60 -13.43 -19.45
N ALA A 90 -9.62 -14.45 -18.59
CA ALA A 90 -10.47 -14.55 -17.41
C ALA A 90 -9.64 -15.15 -16.26
N VAL A 91 -9.66 -14.50 -15.09
CA VAL A 91 -8.94 -15.01 -13.91
C VAL A 91 -9.81 -15.98 -13.13
N THR A 92 -9.49 -17.28 -13.22
CA THR A 92 -10.12 -18.33 -12.41
C THR A 92 -9.34 -18.60 -11.12
N PRO A 93 -9.96 -19.20 -10.08
CA PRO A 93 -9.23 -19.62 -8.88
C PRO A 93 -8.03 -20.52 -9.20
N ALA A 94 -8.13 -21.37 -10.23
CA ALA A 94 -7.05 -22.23 -10.71
C ALA A 94 -5.82 -21.43 -11.21
N ILE A 95 -6.04 -20.27 -11.83
CA ILE A 95 -4.97 -19.37 -12.27
C ILE A 95 -4.43 -18.57 -11.08
N LEU A 96 -5.29 -18.17 -10.13
CA LEU A 96 -4.92 -17.27 -9.04
C LEU A 96 -4.18 -17.97 -7.88
N TRP A 97 -4.63 -19.16 -7.46
CA TRP A 97 -4.16 -19.80 -6.24
C TRP A 97 -2.64 -20.01 -6.15
N PRO A 98 -1.86 -20.27 -7.23
CA PRO A 98 -0.42 -20.48 -7.10
C PRO A 98 0.32 -19.24 -6.58
N THR A 99 -0.27 -18.05 -6.71
CA THR A 99 0.27 -16.79 -6.18
C THR A 99 0.48 -16.86 -4.66
N ILE A 100 -0.40 -17.56 -3.93
CA ILE A 100 -0.35 -17.65 -2.48
C ILE A 100 0.86 -18.46 -1.98
N PRO A 101 0.99 -19.76 -2.27
CA PRO A 101 2.12 -20.55 -1.78
C PRO A 101 3.45 -20.03 -2.32
N LEU A 102 3.52 -19.52 -3.56
CA LEU A 102 4.76 -18.92 -4.09
C LEU A 102 5.23 -17.74 -3.23
N LEU A 103 4.31 -16.83 -2.89
CA LEU A 103 4.68 -15.66 -2.09
C LEU A 103 4.95 -16.04 -0.62
N LEU A 104 4.22 -16.99 -0.04
CA LEU A 104 4.51 -17.48 1.32
C LEU A 104 5.88 -18.17 1.40
N LEU A 105 6.21 -19.03 0.43
CA LEU A 105 7.54 -19.65 0.33
C LEU A 105 8.62 -18.57 0.16
N LEU A 106 8.35 -17.54 -0.64
CA LEU A 106 9.27 -16.41 -0.78
C LEU A 106 9.48 -15.69 0.55
N GLY A 107 8.43 -15.51 1.36
CA GLY A 107 8.53 -14.89 2.70
C GLY A 107 9.29 -15.71 3.74
N LEU A 108 9.20 -17.04 3.69
CA LEU A 108 10.02 -17.92 4.54
C LEU A 108 11.51 -17.72 4.26
N ASN A 109 11.83 -17.47 2.99
CA ASN A 109 13.19 -17.50 2.47
C ASN A 109 13.86 -16.11 2.38
N ASP A 110 13.10 -15.11 1.97
CA ASP A 110 13.53 -13.74 1.74
C ASP A 110 12.39 -12.75 2.02
N ARG A 111 12.34 -12.28 3.27
CA ARG A 111 11.35 -11.29 3.72
C ARG A 111 11.46 -9.96 2.97
N ALA A 112 12.63 -9.60 2.44
CA ALA A 112 12.78 -8.36 1.70
C ALA A 112 12.01 -8.42 0.37
N ALA A 113 12.16 -9.51 -0.38
CA ALA A 113 11.41 -9.72 -1.62
C ALA A 113 9.91 -9.94 -1.36
N PHE A 114 9.55 -10.64 -0.28
CA PHE A 114 8.17 -10.79 0.16
C PHE A 114 7.51 -9.45 0.48
N LEU A 115 8.09 -8.63 1.37
CA LEU A 115 7.53 -7.33 1.76
C LEU A 115 7.52 -6.34 0.58
N ALA A 116 8.48 -6.44 -0.35
CA ALA A 116 8.47 -5.63 -1.57
C ALA A 116 7.23 -5.87 -2.43
N SER A 117 6.58 -7.04 -2.31
CA SER A 117 5.35 -7.38 -3.05
C SER A 117 4.07 -7.02 -2.26
N ARG A 118 4.20 -6.39 -1.08
CA ARG A 118 3.12 -5.90 -0.20
C ARG A 118 1.99 -6.90 0.09
N PRO A 119 2.35 -8.12 0.52
CA PRO A 119 1.41 -9.20 0.79
C PRO A 119 0.36 -8.82 1.83
N GLU A 120 0.72 -8.01 2.81
CA GLU A 120 -0.18 -7.56 3.88
C GLU A 120 -1.41 -6.79 3.37
N HIS A 121 -1.37 -6.30 2.12
CA HIS A 121 -2.51 -5.67 1.46
C HIS A 121 -3.07 -6.59 0.37
N TYR A 122 -2.24 -6.86 -0.64
CA TYR A 122 -2.73 -7.40 -1.91
C TYR A 122 -2.88 -8.91 -1.89
N LEU A 123 -2.02 -9.64 -1.17
CA LEU A 123 -2.18 -11.09 -1.06
C LEU A 123 -3.47 -11.44 -0.30
N ILE A 124 -3.77 -10.72 0.78
CA ILE A 124 -5.00 -10.91 1.55
C ILE A 124 -6.22 -10.60 0.66
N GLY A 125 -6.22 -9.46 -0.05
CA GLY A 125 -7.29 -9.11 -0.99
C GLY A 125 -7.46 -10.12 -2.13
N LEU A 126 -6.38 -10.58 -2.75
CA LEU A 126 -6.41 -11.62 -3.80
C LEU A 126 -6.96 -12.95 -3.28
N THR A 127 -6.72 -13.28 -2.01
CA THR A 127 -7.24 -14.52 -1.40
C THR A 127 -8.77 -14.54 -1.39
N CYS A 128 -9.43 -13.38 -1.23
CA CYS A 128 -10.89 -13.29 -1.33
C CYS A 128 -11.40 -13.74 -2.71
N PHE A 129 -10.63 -13.52 -3.77
CA PHE A 129 -11.00 -13.90 -5.14
C PHE A 129 -10.83 -15.39 -5.46
N LEU A 130 -10.32 -16.20 -4.51
CA LEU A 130 -10.44 -17.65 -4.58
C LEU A 130 -11.85 -18.16 -4.27
N PHE A 131 -12.71 -17.30 -3.72
CA PHE A 131 -14.10 -17.57 -3.38
C PHE A 131 -15.01 -16.64 -4.18
N PRO A 132 -15.31 -16.95 -5.47
CA PRO A 132 -15.96 -16.01 -6.37
C PRO A 132 -17.30 -15.46 -5.86
N ALA A 133 -18.09 -16.28 -5.16
CA ALA A 133 -19.39 -15.89 -4.61
C ALA A 133 -19.29 -14.75 -3.58
N ASP A 134 -18.24 -14.76 -2.75
CA ASP A 134 -18.08 -13.85 -1.62
C ASP A 134 -16.89 -12.89 -1.78
N SER A 135 -16.26 -12.89 -2.94
CA SER A 135 -15.02 -12.16 -3.22
C SER A 135 -15.07 -10.68 -2.84
N LEU A 136 -16.14 -9.97 -3.22
CA LEU A 136 -16.34 -8.56 -2.88
C LEU A 136 -16.65 -8.35 -1.39
N ALA A 137 -17.45 -9.22 -0.78
CA ALA A 137 -17.75 -9.11 0.65
C ALA A 137 -16.47 -9.27 1.48
N GLY A 138 -15.64 -10.26 1.12
CA GLY A 138 -14.30 -10.44 1.70
C GLY A 138 -13.41 -9.23 1.46
N ALA A 139 -13.33 -8.72 0.22
CA ALA A 139 -12.51 -7.56 -0.11
C ALA A 139 -12.91 -6.31 0.70
N LYS A 140 -14.20 -6.08 0.94
CA LYS A 140 -14.68 -4.96 1.78
C LYS A 140 -14.15 -5.06 3.22
N LEU A 141 -14.13 -6.26 3.80
CA LEU A 141 -13.56 -6.50 5.12
C LEU A 141 -12.04 -6.27 5.14
N VAL A 142 -11.35 -6.67 4.06
CA VAL A 142 -9.91 -6.42 3.91
C VAL A 142 -9.64 -4.91 3.83
N TRP A 143 -10.36 -4.17 2.99
CA TRP A 143 -10.20 -2.71 2.87
C TRP A 143 -10.49 -1.98 4.19
N LEU A 144 -11.58 -2.37 4.86
CA LEU A 144 -11.91 -1.86 6.19
C LEU A 144 -10.77 -2.10 7.18
N GLY A 145 -10.25 -3.33 7.22
CA GLY A 145 -9.13 -3.70 8.08
C GLY A 145 -7.87 -2.90 7.76
N ILE A 146 -7.51 -2.78 6.47
CA ILE A 146 -6.34 -2.01 6.03
C ILE A 146 -6.43 -0.56 6.52
N TRP A 147 -7.54 0.12 6.26
CA TRP A 147 -7.70 1.52 6.67
C TRP A 147 -7.70 1.70 8.18
N PHE A 148 -8.43 0.85 8.89
CA PHE A 148 -8.51 0.92 10.35
C PHE A 148 -7.14 0.70 11.00
N TRP A 149 -6.40 -0.32 10.57
CA TRP A 149 -5.07 -0.61 11.13
C TRP A 149 -4.00 0.35 10.62
N ALA A 150 -4.15 0.94 9.43
CA ALA A 150 -3.31 2.04 8.96
C ALA A 150 -3.48 3.29 9.85
N ALA A 151 -4.70 3.62 10.28
CA ALA A 151 -4.95 4.66 11.27
C ALA A 151 -4.34 4.30 12.64
N THR A 152 -4.53 3.07 13.11
CA THR A 152 -3.94 2.58 14.37
C THR A 152 -2.42 2.66 14.37
N SER A 153 -1.76 2.38 13.25
CA SER A 153 -0.30 2.48 13.13
C SER A 153 0.23 3.89 13.41
N LYS A 154 -0.61 4.92 13.35
CA LYS A 154 -0.28 6.33 13.58
C LYS A 154 -0.45 6.77 15.04
N LEU A 155 -0.92 5.89 15.93
CA LEU A 155 -1.04 6.14 17.37
C LEU A 155 0.31 5.99 18.07
N ASN A 156 1.27 6.84 17.70
CA ASN A 156 2.61 6.85 18.27
C ASN A 156 3.25 8.24 18.22
N HIS A 157 4.37 8.40 18.91
CA HIS A 157 5.09 9.67 19.01
C HIS A 157 5.95 10.01 17.77
N HIS A 158 6.16 9.06 16.85
CA HIS A 158 6.90 9.26 15.61
C HIS A 158 6.05 9.87 14.50
N PHE A 159 4.73 9.65 14.49
CA PHE A 159 3.87 10.11 13.40
C PHE A 159 3.88 11.64 13.18
N PRO A 160 3.96 12.51 14.21
CA PRO A 160 4.18 13.93 14.02
C PRO A 160 5.45 14.26 13.21
N SER A 161 6.54 13.49 13.37
CA SER A 161 7.76 13.64 12.57
C SER A 161 7.52 13.27 11.11
N VAL A 162 6.74 12.21 10.84
CA VAL A 162 6.35 11.82 9.48
C VAL A 162 5.59 12.96 8.81
N ILE A 163 4.57 13.52 9.46
CA ILE A 163 3.79 14.64 8.93
C ILE A 163 4.66 15.88 8.70
N THR A 164 5.57 16.18 9.64
CA THR A 164 6.52 17.30 9.50
C THR A 164 7.33 17.17 8.22
N VAL A 165 7.97 16.01 8.00
CA VAL A 165 8.82 15.76 6.83
C VAL A 165 8.00 15.68 5.54
N MET A 166 6.85 15.00 5.58
CA MET A 166 5.97 14.83 4.43
C MET A 166 5.48 16.19 3.90
N LEU A 167 5.03 17.08 4.79
CA LEU A 167 4.51 18.38 4.40
C LEU A 167 5.63 19.39 4.06
N SER A 168 6.78 19.32 4.73
CA SER A 168 7.89 20.22 4.41
C SER A 168 8.54 19.93 3.06
N ASN A 169 8.45 18.66 2.59
CA ASN A 169 8.90 18.21 1.27
C ASN A 169 7.79 18.17 0.20
N SER A 170 6.59 18.62 0.54
CA SER A 170 5.46 18.64 -0.40
C SER A 170 5.75 19.53 -1.61
N GLY A 171 5.51 18.99 -2.82
CA GLY A 171 5.60 19.75 -4.07
C GLY A 171 4.50 20.80 -4.23
N LEU A 172 3.35 20.60 -3.56
CA LEU A 172 2.23 21.54 -3.54
C LEU A 172 2.36 22.60 -2.45
N ILE A 173 2.84 22.24 -1.26
CA ILE A 173 3.07 23.22 -0.18
C ILE A 173 4.41 23.92 -0.43
N ARG A 174 4.40 25.00 -1.21
CA ARG A 174 5.61 25.78 -1.56
C ARG A 174 5.94 26.93 -0.60
N SER A 175 5.01 27.28 0.30
CA SER A 175 5.19 28.38 1.25
C SER A 175 6.29 28.06 2.27
N THR A 176 7.41 28.79 2.21
CA THR A 176 8.53 28.64 3.15
C THR A 176 8.13 28.94 4.59
N TRP A 177 7.22 29.90 4.79
CA TRP A 177 6.66 30.22 6.09
C TRP A 177 5.90 29.03 6.70
N LEU A 178 5.06 28.37 5.91
CA LEU A 178 4.29 27.21 6.38
C LEU A 178 5.22 26.04 6.68
N ARG A 179 6.22 25.79 5.82
CA ARG A 179 7.23 24.76 6.04
C ARG A 179 8.01 24.98 7.33
N ARG A 180 8.43 26.23 7.62
CA ARG A 180 9.12 26.58 8.88
C ARG A 180 8.25 26.37 10.11
N ARG A 181 6.94 26.67 10.02
CA ARG A 181 5.99 26.45 11.11
C ARG A 181 5.72 24.99 11.45
N LEU A 182 6.11 24.04 10.59
CA LEU A 182 6.03 22.61 10.93
C LEU A 182 7.07 22.21 11.98
N TYR A 183 8.15 22.97 12.12
CA TYR A 183 9.23 22.74 13.09
C TYR A 183 9.07 23.60 14.35
N ARG A 184 9.60 23.14 15.49
CA ARG A 184 9.54 23.91 16.75
C ARG A 184 10.25 25.25 16.64
N HIS A 185 11.47 25.27 16.11
CA HIS A 185 12.25 26.49 15.90
C HIS A 185 13.22 26.31 14.73
N PHE A 186 12.77 26.55 13.50
CA PHE A 186 13.64 26.43 12.33
C PHE A 186 14.67 27.58 12.26
N PRO A 187 15.97 27.32 11.97
CA PRO A 187 16.57 26.03 11.62
C PRO A 187 17.13 25.22 12.80
N ASP A 188 17.17 25.79 14.01
CA ASP A 188 17.93 25.26 15.15
C ASP A 188 17.29 24.05 15.86
N ASP A 189 15.97 23.89 15.79
CA ASP A 189 15.20 22.77 16.35
C ASP A 189 14.20 22.24 15.33
N LEU A 190 14.58 21.14 14.68
CA LEU A 190 13.80 20.44 13.64
C LEU A 190 12.82 19.40 14.21
N ARG A 191 12.57 19.38 15.52
CA ARG A 191 11.51 18.53 16.09
C ARG A 191 10.12 19.01 15.65
N PRO A 192 9.11 18.12 15.63
CA PRO A 192 7.74 18.50 15.28
C PRO A 192 7.19 19.60 16.18
N SER A 193 6.61 20.62 15.55
CA SER A 193 5.83 21.68 16.21
C SER A 193 4.47 21.19 16.70
N ARG A 194 3.77 22.02 17.48
CA ARG A 194 2.35 21.80 17.83
C ARG A 194 1.45 21.73 16.59
N LEU A 195 1.75 22.51 15.55
CA LEU A 195 1.00 22.46 14.28
C LEU A 195 1.13 21.06 13.65
N ALA A 196 2.35 20.54 13.53
CA ALA A 196 2.60 19.23 12.97
C ALA A 196 1.95 18.11 13.82
N THR A 197 2.00 18.21 15.14
CA THR A 197 1.31 17.28 16.05
C THR A 197 -0.21 17.31 15.85
N ASN A 198 -0.82 18.49 15.76
CA ASN A 198 -2.26 18.61 15.54
C ASN A 198 -2.69 18.08 14.17
N LEU A 199 -1.91 18.35 13.12
CA LEU A 199 -2.16 17.80 11.79
C LEU A 199 -2.02 16.27 11.77
N ALA A 200 -1.08 15.71 12.52
CA ALA A 200 -0.94 14.28 12.70
C ALA A 200 -2.17 13.66 13.35
N HIS A 201 -2.66 14.24 14.45
CA HIS A 201 -3.90 13.77 15.08
C HIS A 201 -5.12 13.90 14.17
N ALA A 202 -5.26 15.03 13.45
CA ALA A 202 -6.36 15.23 12.50
C ALA A 202 -6.34 14.20 11.37
N GLY A 203 -5.15 13.88 10.84
CA GLY A 203 -4.97 12.82 9.86
C GLY A 203 -5.40 11.45 10.40
N THR A 204 -4.93 11.07 11.60
CA THR A 204 -5.31 9.81 12.25
C THR A 204 -6.82 9.71 12.50
N VAL A 205 -7.46 10.78 12.99
CA VAL A 205 -8.91 10.80 13.22
C VAL A 205 -9.68 10.67 11.92
N THR A 206 -9.25 11.39 10.88
CA THR A 206 -9.89 11.32 9.55
C THR A 206 -9.81 9.90 8.99
N GLU A 207 -8.67 9.23 9.17
CA GLU A 207 -8.45 7.87 8.69
C GLU A 207 -9.21 6.80 9.46
N TYR A 208 -9.55 7.03 10.73
CA TYR A 208 -10.55 6.22 11.42
C TYR A 208 -11.97 6.53 10.98
N LEU A 209 -12.25 7.79 10.65
CA LEU A 209 -13.62 8.24 10.39
C LEU A 209 -14.17 7.67 9.07
N PHE A 210 -13.45 7.82 7.96
CA PHE A 210 -13.99 7.39 6.66
C PHE A 210 -14.31 5.88 6.58
N PRO A 211 -13.53 4.91 7.11
CA PRO A 211 -13.91 3.50 7.04
C PRO A 211 -15.17 3.21 7.87
N LEU A 212 -15.37 3.90 9.00
CA LEU A 212 -16.57 3.77 9.83
C LEU A 212 -17.80 4.37 9.13
N LEU A 213 -17.65 5.52 8.47
CA LEU A 213 -18.72 6.11 7.65
C LEU A 213 -19.12 5.18 6.50
N LEU A 214 -18.16 4.51 5.85
CA LEU A 214 -18.43 3.54 4.79
C LEU A 214 -19.10 2.27 5.32
N LEU A 215 -18.66 1.76 6.49
CA LEU A 215 -19.23 0.57 7.11
C LEU A 215 -20.69 0.77 7.54
N PHE A 216 -20.96 1.91 8.20
CA PHE A 216 -22.29 2.20 8.75
C PHE A 216 -23.17 3.04 7.83
N GLY A 217 -22.64 3.53 6.70
CA GLY A 217 -23.38 4.39 5.78
C GLY A 217 -24.64 3.74 5.20
N GLY A 218 -24.62 2.41 5.02
CA GLY A 218 -25.78 1.64 4.58
C GLY A 218 -26.90 1.51 5.62
N LEU A 219 -26.63 1.80 6.90
CA LEU A 219 -27.66 1.82 7.95
C LEU A 219 -28.47 3.13 7.95
N SER A 220 -28.01 4.15 7.23
CA SER A 220 -28.76 5.40 7.12
C SER A 220 -29.97 5.23 6.19
N THR A 221 -31.16 5.32 6.78
CA THR A 221 -32.45 5.22 6.07
C THR A 221 -32.98 6.57 5.56
N GLY A 222 -32.27 7.67 5.82
CA GLY A 222 -32.66 9.02 5.47
C GLY A 222 -31.95 9.57 4.23
N ARG A 223 -32.70 10.29 3.38
CA ARG A 223 -32.10 11.12 2.32
C ARG A 223 -31.61 12.43 2.92
N ILE A 224 -30.36 12.80 2.66
CA ILE A 224 -29.82 14.13 2.97
C ILE A 224 -29.50 14.80 1.62
N PHE A 225 -29.99 16.02 1.40
CA PHE A 225 -29.89 16.72 0.11
C PHE A 225 -30.39 15.92 -1.11
N GLY A 226 -31.39 15.04 -0.93
CA GLY A 226 -31.96 14.22 -2.00
C GLY A 226 -31.18 12.96 -2.37
N LEU A 227 -30.02 12.72 -1.76
CA LEU A 227 -29.18 11.54 -2.00
C LEU A 227 -29.62 10.37 -1.13
N ALA A 228 -29.69 9.16 -1.71
CA ALA A 228 -30.14 7.94 -1.02
C ALA A 228 -29.13 7.37 -0.01
N SER A 229 -27.84 7.71 -0.12
CA SER A 229 -26.80 7.28 0.84
C SER A 229 -25.77 8.38 1.09
N PRO A 230 -26.17 9.47 1.78
CA PRO A 230 -25.32 10.65 1.97
C PRO A 230 -24.11 10.37 2.85
N ILE A 231 -24.23 9.48 3.83
CA ILE A 231 -23.12 9.09 4.72
C ILE A 231 -22.05 8.33 3.94
N THR A 232 -22.45 7.40 3.08
CA THR A 232 -21.52 6.67 2.21
C THR A 232 -20.80 7.63 1.26
N LEU A 233 -21.52 8.57 0.64
CA LEU A 233 -20.90 9.59 -0.22
C LEU A 233 -19.90 10.44 0.56
N LEU A 234 -20.25 10.90 1.76
CA LEU A 234 -19.33 11.65 2.62
C LEU A 234 -18.08 10.81 2.95
N GLY A 235 -18.25 9.54 3.30
CA GLY A 235 -17.14 8.60 3.52
C GLY A 235 -16.23 8.48 2.29
N LEU A 236 -16.80 8.32 1.09
CA LEU A 236 -16.05 8.24 -0.16
C LEU A 236 -15.30 9.54 -0.47
N LEU A 237 -15.93 10.70 -0.27
CA LEU A 237 -15.30 11.99 -0.50
C LEU A 237 -14.18 12.26 0.50
N LEU A 238 -14.38 11.95 1.79
CA LEU A 238 -13.34 12.08 2.81
C LEU A 238 -12.17 11.14 2.54
N MET A 239 -12.45 9.87 2.22
CA MET A 239 -11.44 8.86 1.85
C MET A 239 -10.63 9.32 0.64
N THR A 240 -11.31 9.76 -0.42
CA THR A 240 -10.66 10.23 -1.65
C THR A 240 -9.82 11.48 -1.41
N GLY A 241 -10.35 12.45 -0.67
CA GLY A 241 -9.63 13.68 -0.32
C GLY A 241 -8.40 13.40 0.55
N PHE A 242 -8.52 12.48 1.51
CA PHE A 242 -7.42 12.06 2.37
C PHE A 242 -6.29 11.38 1.58
N HIS A 243 -6.62 10.42 0.72
CA HIS A 243 -5.64 9.75 -0.13
C HIS A 243 -5.06 10.71 -1.18
N ALA A 244 -5.86 11.59 -1.78
CA ALA A 244 -5.38 12.61 -2.71
C ALA A 244 -4.40 13.58 -2.01
N PHE A 245 -4.68 13.98 -0.78
CA PHE A 245 -3.77 14.77 0.03
C PHE A 245 -2.44 14.04 0.25
N ILE A 246 -2.45 12.77 0.67
CA ILE A 246 -1.22 11.98 0.84
C ILE A 246 -0.46 11.89 -0.48
N THR A 247 -1.13 11.50 -1.57
CA THR A 247 -0.55 11.40 -2.92
C THR A 247 0.07 12.72 -3.40
N SER A 248 -0.51 13.86 -2.99
CA SER A 248 0.01 15.18 -3.37
C SER A 248 1.32 15.59 -2.69
N ASN A 249 1.71 14.89 -1.63
CA ASN A 249 2.97 15.12 -0.95
C ASN A 249 4.07 14.25 -1.61
N PHE A 250 5.01 14.92 -2.28
CA PHE A 250 6.05 14.33 -3.15
C PHE A 250 7.00 13.37 -2.38
N PRO A 251 7.63 12.36 -3.03
CA PRO A 251 7.88 11.06 -2.41
C PRO A 251 9.26 11.02 -1.75
N MET A 252 9.32 11.42 -0.49
CA MET A 252 10.08 10.58 0.44
C MET A 252 9.12 9.55 1.00
N ALA A 253 9.13 8.35 0.42
CA ALA A 253 8.47 7.15 0.92
C ALA A 253 6.92 7.19 1.01
N VAL A 254 6.24 7.96 0.15
CA VAL A 254 4.77 7.87 0.04
C VAL A 254 4.40 6.72 -0.91
N PRO A 255 3.57 5.75 -0.50
CA PRO A 255 3.17 4.64 -1.34
C PRO A 255 2.07 5.07 -2.32
N LEU A 256 2.44 5.64 -3.47
CA LEU A 256 1.51 6.27 -4.41
C LEU A 256 0.50 5.29 -5.01
N GLU A 257 0.98 4.14 -5.45
CA GLU A 257 0.18 3.07 -6.07
C GLU A 257 -0.83 2.51 -5.08
N TRP A 258 -0.42 2.38 -3.81
CA TRP A 258 -1.30 1.99 -2.73
C TRP A 258 -2.41 3.00 -2.50
N ASN A 259 -2.13 4.30 -2.48
CA ASN A 259 -3.17 5.32 -2.30
C ASN A 259 -4.20 5.26 -3.44
N VAL A 260 -3.74 5.09 -4.68
CA VAL A 260 -4.64 4.92 -5.84
C VAL A 260 -5.47 3.64 -5.70
N MET A 261 -4.85 2.53 -5.31
CA MET A 261 -5.53 1.25 -5.14
C MET A 261 -6.56 1.27 -4.02
N MET A 262 -6.26 1.95 -2.91
CA MET A 262 -7.19 2.12 -1.78
C MET A 262 -8.42 2.91 -2.21
N VAL A 263 -8.23 4.03 -2.93
CA VAL A 263 -9.34 4.81 -3.49
C VAL A 263 -10.17 3.98 -4.45
N TYR A 264 -9.52 3.32 -5.41
CA TYR A 264 -10.21 2.50 -6.40
C TYR A 264 -11.04 1.38 -5.76
N GLY A 265 -10.47 0.64 -4.81
CA GLY A 265 -11.20 -0.40 -4.09
C GLY A 265 -12.27 0.14 -3.14
N GLY A 266 -12.18 1.39 -2.69
CA GLY A 266 -13.24 2.03 -1.91
C GLY A 266 -14.49 2.36 -2.72
N TYR A 267 -14.36 2.63 -4.02
CA TYR A 267 -15.48 2.92 -4.92
C TYR A 267 -16.17 1.67 -5.49
N LEU A 268 -15.59 0.48 -5.29
CA LEU A 268 -16.08 -0.81 -5.78
C LEU A 268 -16.82 -1.61 -4.69
#